data_AF-U5W6H9-F1
#
_entry.id   AF-U5W6H9-F1
#
_cell.length_a   1.000
_cell.length_b   1.000
_cell.length_c   1.000
_cell.angle_alpha   90.00
_cell.angle_beta   90.00
_cell.angle_gamma   90.00
#
_symmetry.space_group_name_H-M   'P 1'
#
loop_
_entity.id
_entity.type
_entity.pdbx_description
1 polymer ?
#
loop_
_entity_poly.entity_id
_entity_poly.type
_entity_poly.pdbx_seq_one_letter_code
_entity_poly.pdbx_strand_id
1 'polypeptide(L)'
;MSSQPGGDTSWDRVLAHRTPDTRDSIRERFESAGVTAEQVWSALSNGGDELFAAATSGAGDWAEPFGGPLPVALIAAEVSALTAHLTSRASAVRALAVEALLDEFSAVTVAGRLGVSRQKVYDIARPNPTSSFVDHAPWRLS
;
A
#
# COMPACT_ATOMS: atom_id res chain seq x y z
N MET A 1 9.72 37.03 8.60
CA MET A 1 9.03 35.72 8.63
C MET A 1 9.08 35.18 7.21
N SER A 2 10.08 34.35 6.92
CA SER A 2 10.35 33.84 5.58
C SER A 2 9.63 32.51 5.41
N SER A 3 8.65 32.47 4.51
CA SER A 3 7.97 31.24 4.10
C SER A 3 8.98 30.31 3.41
N GLN A 4 9.16 29.10 3.93
CA GLN A 4 9.97 28.07 3.28
C GLN A 4 9.19 27.38 2.16
N PRO A 5 9.82 27.01 1.04
CA PRO A 5 9.22 26.21 -0.02
C PRO A 5 9.43 24.72 0.30
N GLY A 6 8.60 24.14 1.16
CA GLY A 6 8.42 22.69 1.26
C GLY A 6 7.40 22.27 0.21
N GLY A 7 7.73 21.33 -0.67
CA GLY A 7 6.78 20.88 -1.70
C GLY A 7 5.48 20.40 -1.06
N ASP A 8 4.38 21.11 -1.30
CA ASP A 8 3.06 20.87 -0.72
C ASP A 8 2.61 19.42 -0.99
N THR A 9 2.85 18.54 -0.02
CA THR A 9 2.32 17.18 -0.07
C THR A 9 0.85 17.27 0.30
N SER A 10 -0.01 17.30 -0.72
CA SER A 10 -1.46 17.39 -0.53
C SER A 10 -2.06 16.07 -0.06
N TRP A 11 -3.09 16.15 0.79
CA TRP A 11 -3.87 14.97 1.21
C TRP A 11 -4.44 14.19 0.02
N ASP A 12 -4.81 14.87 -1.07
CA ASP A 12 -5.27 14.23 -2.30
C ASP A 12 -4.24 13.28 -2.91
N ARG A 13 -2.96 13.67 -2.85
CA ARG A 13 -1.85 12.85 -3.33
C ARG A 13 -1.59 11.67 -2.41
N VAL A 14 -1.53 11.91 -1.10
CA VAL A 14 -1.28 10.88 -0.08
C VAL A 14 -2.36 9.79 -0.13
N LEU A 15 -3.62 10.22 -0.20
CA LEU A 15 -4.79 9.35 -0.19
C LEU A 15 -5.26 9.00 -1.61
N ALA A 16 -4.42 9.17 -2.64
CA ALA A 16 -4.76 8.83 -4.02
C ALA A 16 -5.19 7.36 -4.19
N HIS A 17 -4.73 6.51 -3.28
CA HIS A 17 -5.04 5.08 -3.22
C HIS A 17 -6.39 4.77 -2.52
N ARG A 18 -7.04 5.77 -1.92
CA ARG A 18 -8.38 5.66 -1.31
C ARG A 18 -9.46 6.12 -2.28
N THR A 19 -10.67 5.61 -2.10
CA THR A 19 -11.84 6.06 -2.86
C THR A 19 -12.20 7.50 -2.45
N PRO A 20 -12.62 8.37 -3.38
CA PRO A 20 -12.87 9.79 -3.08
C PRO A 20 -13.81 10.03 -1.91
N ASP A 21 -14.84 9.20 -1.76
CA ASP A 21 -15.87 9.26 -0.70
C ASP A 21 -15.32 8.98 0.71
N THR A 22 -14.15 8.35 0.83
CA THR A 22 -13.55 8.02 2.14
C THR A 22 -12.43 8.98 2.55
N ARG A 23 -11.88 9.77 1.62
CA ARG A 23 -10.67 10.58 1.83
C ARG A 23 -10.83 11.61 2.93
N ASP A 24 -11.93 12.35 2.95
CA ASP A 24 -12.18 13.39 3.95
C ASP A 24 -12.22 12.80 5.37
N SER A 25 -12.93 11.68 5.56
CA SER A 25 -13.01 11.00 6.86
C SER A 25 -11.66 10.43 7.34
N ILE A 26 -10.77 10.06 6.42
CA ILE A 26 -9.43 9.55 6.73
C ILE A 26 -8.54 10.72 7.10
N ARG A 27 -8.57 11.79 6.31
CA ARG A 27 -7.86 13.05 6.56
C ARG A 27 -8.21 13.61 7.93
N GLU A 28 -9.50 13.74 8.26
CA GLU A 28 -9.96 14.28 9.55
C GLU A 28 -9.44 13.47 10.73
N ARG A 29 -9.37 12.14 10.60
CA ARG A 29 -8.80 11.26 11.65
C ARG A 29 -7.30 11.50 11.85
N PHE A 30 -6.55 11.70 10.77
CA PHE A 30 -5.13 12.02 10.87
C PHE A 30 -4.91 13.39 11.50
N GLU A 31 -5.61 14.42 11.01
CA GLU A 31 -5.48 15.79 11.51
C GLU A 31 -5.89 15.87 12.99
N SER A 32 -6.95 15.17 13.40
CA SER A 32 -7.39 15.09 14.81
C SER A 32 -6.38 14.39 15.72
N ALA A 33 -5.54 13.51 15.15
CA ALA A 33 -4.45 12.85 15.86
C ALA A 33 -3.12 13.63 15.78
N GLY A 34 -3.11 14.83 15.18
CA GLY A 34 -1.90 15.63 14.99
C GLY A 34 -0.96 15.11 13.91
N VAL A 35 -1.44 14.23 13.03
CA VAL A 35 -0.67 13.65 11.93
C VAL A 35 -0.82 14.51 10.67
N THR A 36 0.31 14.87 10.08
CA THR A 36 0.39 15.65 8.85
C THR A 36 0.40 14.76 7.61
N ALA A 37 0.03 15.33 6.45
CA ALA A 37 0.12 14.64 5.16
C ALA A 37 1.55 14.17 4.85
N GLU A 38 2.56 14.95 5.24
CA GLU A 38 3.97 14.62 5.04
C GLU A 38 4.41 13.38 5.84
N GLN A 39 3.97 13.24 7.09
CA GLN A 39 4.26 12.05 7.90
C GLN A 39 3.65 10.79 7.29
N VAL A 40 2.38 10.86 6.83
CA VAL A 40 1.74 9.74 6.15
C VAL A 40 2.47 9.43 4.84
N TRP A 41 2.79 10.45 4.05
CA TRP A 41 3.52 10.29 2.79
C TRP A 41 4.89 9.61 2.97
N SER A 42 5.66 10.03 3.97
CA SER A 42 6.96 9.42 4.30
C SER A 42 6.80 7.93 4.58
N ALA A 43 5.86 7.57 5.46
CA ALA A 43 5.57 6.18 5.80
C ALA A 43 5.06 5.35 4.62
N LEU A 44 4.22 5.92 3.75
CA LEU A 44 3.78 5.22 2.54
C LEU A 44 4.92 5.02 1.54
N SER A 45 5.84 5.98 1.46
CA SER A 45 6.97 5.95 0.51
C SER A 45 8.07 4.98 0.93
N ASN A 46 8.30 4.81 2.23
CA ASN A 46 9.26 3.84 2.78
C ASN A 46 8.60 2.51 3.20
N GLY A 47 7.29 2.33 2.96
CA GLY A 47 6.58 1.10 3.30
C GLY A 47 6.43 0.84 4.81
N GLY A 48 6.59 1.88 5.64
CA GLY A 48 6.54 1.78 7.10
C GLY A 48 7.85 1.32 7.74
N ASP A 49 8.98 1.37 7.03
CA ASP A 49 10.29 0.91 7.52
C ASP A 49 10.71 1.58 8.83
N GLU A 50 10.57 2.90 8.91
CA GLU A 50 10.88 3.68 10.13
C GLU A 50 9.98 3.29 11.32
N LEU A 51 8.68 3.05 11.06
CA LEU A 51 7.73 2.62 12.09
C LEU A 51 8.07 1.21 12.59
N PHE A 52 8.44 0.31 11.69
CA PHE A 52 8.82 -1.06 12.03
C PHE A 52 10.12 -1.08 12.84
N ALA A 53 11.13 -0.31 12.43
CA ALA A 53 12.38 -0.17 13.16
C ALA A 53 12.16 0.38 14.58
N ALA A 54 11.33 1.42 14.74
CA ALA A 54 10.98 1.95 16.04
C ALA A 54 10.26 0.92 16.93
N ALA A 55 9.23 0.27 16.40
CA ALA A 55 8.43 -0.72 17.13
C ALA A 55 9.25 -1.95 17.59
N THR A 56 10.32 -2.29 16.86
CA THR A 56 11.19 -3.44 17.16
C THR A 56 12.47 -3.07 17.91
N SER A 57 12.70 -1.78 18.19
CA SER A 57 13.90 -1.28 18.88
C SER A 57 14.01 -1.72 20.35
N GLY A 58 12.88 -2.07 20.97
CA GLY A 58 12.79 -2.37 22.41
C GLY A 58 12.74 -1.14 23.32
N ALA A 59 12.72 0.09 22.77
CA ALA A 59 12.53 1.30 23.54
C ALA A 59 11.10 1.38 24.11
N GLY A 60 10.92 1.79 25.36
CA GLY A 60 9.60 1.87 26.00
C GLY A 60 8.73 3.02 25.48
N ASP A 61 9.36 4.04 24.92
CA ASP A 61 8.80 5.30 24.38
C ASP A 61 8.91 5.38 22.86
N TRP A 62 9.07 4.23 22.18
CA TRP A 62 9.31 4.14 20.74
C TRP A 62 8.29 4.88 19.86
N ALA A 63 7.07 5.10 20.36
CA ALA A 63 6.00 5.78 19.64
C ALA A 63 6.00 7.31 19.82
N GLU A 64 6.69 7.84 20.84
CA GLU A 64 6.72 9.28 21.14
C GLU A 64 7.23 10.14 19.97
N PRO A 65 8.27 9.74 19.21
CA PRO A 65 8.72 10.50 18.03
C PRO A 65 7.64 10.69 16.94
N PHE A 66 6.61 9.84 16.96
CA PHE A 66 5.50 9.86 16.01
C PHE A 66 4.23 10.52 16.59
N GLY A 67 4.29 11.09 17.80
CA GLY A 67 3.12 11.65 18.48
C GLY A 67 2.33 10.63 19.32
N GLY A 68 2.93 9.46 19.59
CA GLY A 68 2.36 8.42 20.44
C GLY A 68 1.66 7.29 19.70
N PRO A 69 1.05 6.33 20.43
CA PRO A 69 0.55 5.08 19.85
C PRO A 69 -0.59 5.25 18.83
N LEU A 70 -1.46 6.25 19.01
CA LEU A 70 -2.60 6.48 18.12
C LEU A 70 -2.16 6.93 16.71
N PRO A 71 -1.34 7.99 16.55
CA PRO A 71 -0.71 8.33 15.27
C PRO A 71 -0.04 7.15 14.57
N VAL A 72 0.76 6.37 15.30
CA VAL A 72 1.42 5.18 14.75
C VAL A 72 0.41 4.19 14.20
N ALA A 73 -0.62 3.86 14.98
CA ALA A 73 -1.64 2.90 14.57
C ALA A 73 -2.39 3.35 13.31
N LEU A 74 -2.70 4.65 13.20
CA LEU A 74 -3.34 5.23 12.01
C LEU A 74 -2.44 5.15 10.79
N ILE A 75 -1.16 5.51 10.92
CA ILE A 75 -0.21 5.49 9.80
C ILE A 75 0.05 4.04 9.35
N ALA A 76 0.25 3.11 10.29
CA ALA A 76 0.44 1.69 9.99
C ALA A 76 -0.79 1.07 9.30
N ALA A 77 -2.00 1.50 9.69
CA ALA A 77 -3.23 1.10 9.02
C ALA A 77 -3.28 1.59 7.56
N GLU A 78 -2.79 2.79 7.29
CA GLU A 78 -2.72 3.33 5.92
C GLU A 78 -1.68 2.61 5.06
N VAL A 79 -0.50 2.30 5.62
CA VAL A 79 0.51 1.46 4.96
C VAL A 79 -0.08 0.09 4.60
N SER A 80 -0.85 -0.50 5.52
CA SER A 80 -1.52 -1.79 5.29
C SER A 80 -2.57 -1.69 4.18
N ALA A 81 -3.35 -0.60 4.15
CA ALA A 81 -4.35 -0.37 3.12
C ALA A 81 -3.73 -0.20 1.73
N LEU A 82 -2.66 0.61 1.61
CA LEU A 82 -1.92 0.74 0.37
C LEU A 82 -1.36 -0.62 -0.08
N THR A 83 -0.76 -1.38 0.83
CA THR A 83 -0.21 -2.71 0.55
C THR A 83 -1.28 -3.69 0.04
N ALA A 84 -2.50 -3.63 0.59
CA ALA A 84 -3.62 -4.44 0.12
C ALA A 84 -3.98 -4.10 -1.34
N HIS A 85 -4.05 -2.81 -1.68
CA HIS A 85 -4.29 -2.38 -3.07
C HIS A 85 -3.17 -2.82 -4.02
N LEU A 86 -1.90 -2.67 -3.62
CA LEU A 86 -0.75 -3.09 -4.44
C LEU A 86 -0.73 -4.62 -4.65
N THR A 87 -1.00 -5.38 -3.60
CA THR A 87 -1.12 -6.86 -3.66
C THR A 87 -2.22 -7.28 -4.61
N SER A 88 -3.36 -6.59 -4.56
CA SER A 88 -4.48 -6.89 -5.44
C SER A 88 -4.17 -6.60 -6.90
N ARG A 89 -3.51 -5.47 -7.20
CA ARG A 89 -3.02 -5.13 -8.55
C ARG A 89 -2.03 -6.17 -9.08
N ALA A 90 -1.02 -6.51 -8.28
CA ALA A 90 -0.04 -7.51 -8.65
C ALA A 90 -0.69 -8.87 -8.91
N SER A 91 -1.69 -9.24 -8.10
CA SER A 91 -2.46 -10.47 -8.29
C SER A 91 -3.27 -10.47 -9.58
N ALA A 92 -3.90 -9.35 -9.94
CA ALA A 92 -4.64 -9.21 -11.20
C ALA A 92 -3.72 -9.32 -12.43
N VAL A 93 -2.58 -8.62 -12.42
CA VAL A 93 -1.56 -8.74 -13.48
C VAL A 93 -1.05 -10.17 -13.59
N ARG A 94 -0.79 -10.82 -12.45
CA ARG A 94 -0.33 -12.21 -12.41
C ARG A 94 -1.39 -13.17 -12.96
N ALA A 95 -2.67 -12.96 -12.68
CA ALA A 95 -3.75 -13.78 -13.22
C ALA A 95 -3.77 -13.73 -14.75
N LEU A 96 -3.78 -12.52 -15.33
CA LEU A 96 -3.77 -12.31 -16.78
C LEU A 96 -2.52 -12.92 -17.44
N ALA A 97 -1.35 -12.75 -16.83
CA ALA A 97 -0.11 -13.32 -17.36
C ALA A 97 -0.13 -14.86 -17.31
N VAL A 98 -0.67 -15.46 -16.25
CA VAL A 98 -0.79 -16.92 -16.13
C VAL A 98 -1.81 -17.47 -17.11
N GLU A 99 -2.93 -16.78 -17.32
CA GLU A 99 -3.92 -17.15 -18.34
C GLU A 99 -3.29 -17.19 -19.73
N ALA A 100 -2.61 -16.12 -20.15
CA ALA A 100 -1.90 -16.10 -21.44
C ALA A 100 -0.83 -17.20 -21.56
N LEU A 101 -0.11 -17.50 -20.47
CA LEU A 101 0.88 -18.59 -20.47
C LEU A 101 0.23 -19.97 -20.63
N LEU A 102 -1.02 -20.17 -20.18
CA LEU A 102 -1.73 -21.44 -20.34
C LEU A 102 -2.25 -21.65 -21.76
N ASP A 103 -2.35 -20.61 -22.57
CA ASP A 103 -2.65 -20.71 -24.00
C ASP A 103 -1.44 -21.27 -24.80
N GLU A 104 -0.22 -21.01 -24.33
CA GLU A 104 1.03 -21.40 -25.01
C GLU A 104 1.70 -22.64 -24.40
N PHE A 105 1.53 -22.87 -23.10
CA PHE A 105 2.26 -23.89 -22.34
C PHE A 105 1.35 -24.74 -21.48
N SER A 106 1.77 -25.99 -21.23
CA SER A 106 1.07 -26.84 -20.26
C SER A 106 1.15 -26.25 -18.85
N ALA A 107 0.11 -26.48 -18.04
CA ALA A 107 0.09 -26.04 -16.63
C ALA A 107 1.27 -26.58 -15.79
N VAL A 108 1.85 -27.73 -16.15
CA VAL A 108 3.04 -28.28 -15.49
C VAL A 108 4.28 -27.44 -15.81
N THR A 109 4.44 -27.06 -17.09
CA THR A 109 5.52 -26.17 -17.53
C THR A 109 5.44 -24.81 -16.84
N VAL A 110 4.24 -24.22 -16.80
CA VAL A 110 3.99 -22.94 -16.12
C VAL A 110 4.28 -23.04 -14.61
N ALA A 111 3.79 -24.10 -13.96
CA ALA A 111 4.04 -24.36 -12.55
C ALA A 111 5.54 -24.45 -12.22
N GLY A 112 6.30 -25.19 -13.03
CA GLY A 112 7.75 -25.31 -12.88
C GLY A 112 8.50 -23.99 -13.04
N ARG A 113 8.09 -23.14 -13.99
CA ARG A 113 8.71 -21.81 -14.20
C ARG A 113 8.38 -20.83 -13.08
N LEU A 114 7.16 -20.89 -12.54
CA LEU A 114 6.70 -19.98 -11.48
C LEU A 114 7.03 -20.47 -10.06
N GLY A 115 7.60 -21.66 -9.90
CA GLY A 115 7.92 -22.23 -8.59
C GLY A 115 6.68 -22.52 -7.74
N VAL A 116 5.55 -22.86 -8.37
CA VAL A 116 4.27 -23.14 -7.68
C VAL A 116 3.72 -24.52 -8.07
N SER A 117 2.70 -24.99 -7.36
CA SER A 117 2.01 -26.23 -7.72
C SER A 117 1.12 -26.04 -8.97
N ARG A 118 0.85 -27.13 -9.68
CA ARG A 118 -0.09 -27.14 -10.81
C ARG A 118 -1.49 -26.64 -10.40
N GLN A 119 -1.97 -27.02 -9.21
CA GLN A 119 -3.25 -26.54 -8.70
C GLN A 119 -3.24 -25.02 -8.53
N LYS A 120 -2.15 -24.47 -7.99
CA LYS A 120 -2.03 -23.03 -7.78
C LYS A 120 -2.03 -22.24 -9.08
N VAL A 121 -1.52 -22.80 -10.18
CA VAL A 121 -1.61 -22.18 -11.52
C VAL A 121 -3.06 -21.96 -11.93
N TYR A 122 -3.92 -22.97 -11.79
CA TYR A 122 -5.35 -22.83 -12.10
C TYR A 122 -6.09 -21.92 -11.12
N ASP A 123 -5.69 -21.92 -9.85
CA ASP A 123 -6.27 -20.99 -8.86
C ASP A 123 -5.90 -19.53 -9.18
N ILE A 124 -4.70 -19.28 -9.73
CA ILE A 124 -4.27 -17.94 -10.16
C ILE A 124 -4.99 -17.50 -11.43
N ALA A 125 -5.14 -18.40 -12.41
CA ALA A 125 -5.80 -18.10 -13.68
C ALA A 125 -7.32 -17.90 -13.53
N ARG A 126 -7.91 -18.29 -12.38
CA ARG A 126 -9.33 -18.12 -12.16
C ARG A 126 -9.67 -16.62 -12.08
N PRO A 127 -10.65 -16.13 -12.86
CA PRO A 127 -11.10 -14.75 -12.77
C PRO A 127 -11.52 -14.42 -11.33
N ASN A 128 -11.00 -13.33 -10.80
CA ASN A 128 -11.39 -12.84 -9.48
C ASN A 128 -12.36 -11.66 -9.68
N PRO A 129 -13.67 -11.81 -9.39
CA PRO A 129 -14.72 -10.89 -9.85
C PRO A 129 -14.72 -9.52 -9.18
N THR A 130 -13.87 -9.30 -8.17
CA THR A 130 -13.92 -8.10 -7.35
C THR A 130 -12.55 -7.72 -6.89
N SER A 131 -11.95 -6.75 -7.57
CA SER A 131 -10.92 -5.93 -6.95
C SER A 131 -11.03 -4.52 -7.50
N SER A 132 -11.61 -3.63 -6.71
CA SER A 132 -11.36 -2.20 -6.83
C SER A 132 -9.90 -1.98 -6.47
N PHE A 133 -9.04 -1.94 -7.48
CA PHE A 133 -7.64 -1.57 -7.31
C PHE A 133 -7.41 -0.11 -7.68
N VAL A 134 -6.35 0.46 -7.11
CA VAL A 134 -5.93 1.83 -7.38
C VAL A 134 -5.25 1.90 -8.74
N ASP A 135 -5.55 2.93 -9.52
CA ASP A 135 -4.98 3.06 -10.87
C ASP A 135 -3.45 3.23 -10.81
N HIS A 136 -2.97 4.04 -9.86
CA HIS A 136 -1.56 4.40 -9.72
C HIS A 136 -1.09 4.25 -8.27
N ALA A 137 0.21 3.97 -8.12
CA ALA A 137 0.84 4.06 -6.81
C ALA A 137 0.98 5.55 -6.41
N PRO A 138 0.95 5.89 -5.11
CA PRO A 138 0.99 7.28 -4.66
C PRO A 138 2.21 8.06 -5.16
N TRP A 139 3.36 7.39 -5.30
CA TRP A 139 4.63 7.96 -5.77
C TRP A 139 4.80 8.06 -7.29
N ARG A 140 3.79 7.70 -8.09
CA ARG A 140 3.87 7.95 -9.53
C ARG A 140 3.86 9.47 -9.73
N LEU A 141 4.98 10.02 -10.18
CA LEU A 141 5.06 11.42 -10.60
C LEU A 141 4.08 11.61 -11.76
N SER A 142 3.14 12.53 -11.60
CA SER A 142 2.25 13.01 -12.66
C SER A 142 3.04 13.69 -13.77
#